data_AF-A0AA41JI04-F1
#
_entry.id   AF-A0AA41JI04-F1
#
_cell.length_a   1.000
_cell.length_b   1.000
_cell.length_c   1.000
_cell.angle_alpha   90.00
_cell.angle_beta   90.00
_cell.angle_gamma   90.00
#
_symmetry.space_group_name_H-M   'P 1'
#
loop_
_entity.id
_entity.type
_entity.pdbx_description
1 polymer ?
#
loop_
_entity_poly.entity_id
_entity_poly.type
_entity_poly.pdbx_seq_one_letter_code
_entity_poly.pdbx_strand_id
1 'polypeptide(L)'
;MDALLQNPELSEAKKVLDEHLRREFTVQINGLCTVNYQGRAKSKLDRGERLVIKKQDTATLVHGPENYQPKNWQPEVDSFNVETENIEGERHLILEAKRTNPEEVVEIRFEEIDLVTVDKLVD
;
A
#
# COMPACT_ATOMS: atom_id res chain seq x y z
N MET A 1 -6.60 12.35 -12.78
CA MET A 1 -7.24 11.25 -12.06
C MET A 1 -7.67 10.18 -13.02
N ASP A 2 -6.93 9.08 -12.99
CA ASP A 2 -7.14 7.87 -13.81
C ASP A 2 -8.14 6.92 -13.13
N ALA A 3 -8.12 6.85 -11.80
CA ALA A 3 -9.11 6.15 -11.00
C ALA A 3 -9.41 6.86 -9.68
N LEU A 4 -10.66 6.74 -9.22
CA LEU A 4 -11.16 7.16 -7.91
C LEU A 4 -12.18 6.13 -7.44
N LEU A 5 -11.86 5.42 -6.37
CA LEU A 5 -12.78 4.47 -5.73
C LEU A 5 -13.04 4.91 -4.30
N GLN A 6 -14.31 4.95 -3.90
CA GLN A 6 -14.74 5.23 -2.53
C GLN A 6 -15.40 4.00 -1.94
N ASN A 7 -14.95 3.57 -0.76
CA ASN A 7 -15.37 2.33 -0.09
C ASN A 7 -15.47 1.13 -1.05
N PRO A 8 -14.47 0.87 -1.93
CA PRO A 8 -14.56 -0.23 -2.89
C PRO A 8 -14.57 -1.59 -2.20
N GLU A 9 -15.16 -2.57 -2.89
CA GLU A 9 -14.91 -3.96 -2.57
C GLU A 9 -13.41 -4.27 -2.76
N LEU A 10 -12.83 -5.12 -1.91
CA LEU A 10 -11.40 -5.46 -1.97
C LEU A 10 -10.99 -6.00 -3.35
N SER A 11 -11.87 -6.71 -4.06
CA SER A 11 -11.61 -7.16 -5.43
C SER A 11 -11.52 -6.03 -6.46
N GLU A 12 -12.30 -4.97 -6.30
CA GLU A 12 -12.27 -3.80 -7.18
C GLU A 12 -10.97 -3.02 -6.96
N ALA A 13 -10.62 -2.81 -5.69
CA ALA A 13 -9.35 -2.20 -5.31
C ALA A 13 -8.17 -3.02 -5.86
N LYS A 14 -8.16 -4.35 -5.68
CA LYS A 14 -7.12 -5.24 -6.20
C LYS A 14 -6.88 -5.03 -7.70
N LYS A 15 -7.96 -4.98 -8.50
CA LYS A 15 -7.86 -4.79 -9.95
C LYS A 15 -7.17 -3.48 -10.31
N VAL A 16 -7.54 -2.37 -9.66
CA VAL A 16 -6.92 -1.06 -9.89
C VAL A 16 -5.45 -1.06 -9.44
N LEU A 17 -5.16 -1.65 -8.27
CA LEU A 17 -3.80 -1.68 -7.72
C LEU A 17 -2.86 -2.55 -8.56
N ASP A 18 -3.29 -3.73 -9.01
CA ASP A 18 -2.54 -4.61 -9.90
C ASP A 18 -2.10 -3.89 -11.18
N GLU A 19 -2.99 -3.08 -11.76
CA GLU A 19 -2.72 -2.37 -13.00
C GLU A 19 -1.74 -1.20 -12.80
N HIS A 20 -1.88 -0.44 -11.72
CA HIS A 20 -1.24 0.87 -11.60
C HIS A 20 0.03 0.89 -10.75
N LEU A 21 0.20 -0.02 -9.79
CA LEU A 21 1.38 -0.02 -8.91
C LEU A 21 2.69 -0.26 -9.65
N ARG A 22 2.65 -0.99 -10.78
CA ARG A 22 3.83 -1.28 -11.61
C ARG A 22 4.16 -0.20 -12.64
N ARG A 23 3.36 0.88 -12.67
CA ARG A 23 3.45 1.95 -13.65
C ARG A 23 3.83 3.27 -12.98
N GLU A 24 4.14 4.28 -13.80
CA GLU A 24 4.49 5.63 -13.37
C GLU A 24 3.24 6.45 -12.99
N PHE A 25 2.48 5.95 -12.02
CA PHE A 25 1.37 6.66 -11.37
C PHE A 25 1.67 6.86 -9.89
N THR A 26 1.12 7.94 -9.34
CA THR A 26 0.94 8.11 -7.91
C THR A 26 -0.36 7.39 -7.52
N VAL A 27 -0.27 6.53 -6.50
CA VAL A 27 -1.39 5.77 -5.95
C VAL A 27 -1.54 6.11 -4.48
N GLN A 28 -2.74 6.48 -4.08
CA GLN A 28 -3.09 6.66 -2.67
C GLN A 28 -4.09 5.58 -2.27
N ILE A 29 -3.92 5.01 -1.08
CA ILE A 29 -4.86 4.09 -0.46
C ILE A 29 -5.10 4.56 0.97
N ASN A 30 -6.35 4.76 1.36
CA ASN A 30 -6.74 4.92 2.74
C ASN A 30 -7.52 3.68 3.16
N GLY A 31 -7.18 3.10 4.31
CA GLY A 31 -7.91 1.95 4.81
C GLY A 31 -7.39 1.42 6.13
N LEU A 32 -8.21 0.57 6.74
CA LEU A 32 -7.92 -0.15 7.96
C LEU A 32 -7.00 -1.33 7.67
N CYS A 33 -5.80 -1.32 8.24
CA CYS A 33 -4.83 -2.36 7.94
C CYS A 33 -3.85 -2.65 9.08
N THR A 34 -3.11 -3.73 8.91
CA THR A 34 -1.84 -3.99 9.61
C THR A 34 -0.68 -3.86 8.64
N VAL A 35 0.50 -3.54 9.16
CA VAL A 35 1.72 -3.44 8.34
C VAL A 35 2.83 -4.24 8.99
N ASN A 36 3.50 -5.06 8.20
CA ASN A 36 4.67 -5.83 8.61
C ASN A 36 5.85 -5.45 7.71
N TYR A 37 6.96 -5.04 8.32
CA TYR A 37 8.20 -4.78 7.60
C TYR A 37 9.30 -5.72 8.03
N GLN A 38 10.00 -6.23 7.03
CA GLN A 38 11.14 -7.12 7.17
C GLN A 38 12.28 -6.63 6.29
N GLY A 39 13.44 -6.36 6.89
CA GLY A 39 14.63 -5.93 6.17
C GLY A 39 15.79 -5.74 7.13
N ARG A 40 16.44 -4.58 7.07
CA ARG A 40 17.52 -4.19 8.01
C ARG A 40 17.07 -4.18 9.47
N ALA A 41 15.79 -3.95 9.69
CA ALA A 41 15.11 -4.14 10.97
C ALA A 41 13.82 -4.95 10.74
N LYS A 42 13.09 -5.21 11.82
CA LYS A 42 11.73 -5.76 11.75
C LYS A 42 10.81 -4.85 12.54
N SER A 43 9.66 -4.51 11.97
CA SER A 43 8.64 -3.73 12.66
C SER A 43 7.26 -4.18 12.27
N LYS A 44 6.32 -4.03 13.21
CA LYS A 44 4.91 -4.27 12.98
C LYS A 44 4.14 -3.03 13.40
N LEU A 45 3.21 -2.62 12.56
CA LEU A 45 2.15 -1.69 12.92
C LEU A 45 0.88 -2.50 13.11
N ASP A 46 0.37 -2.46 14.34
CA ASP A 46 -0.91 -3.06 14.66
C ASP A 46 -2.06 -2.35 13.93
N ARG A 47 -3.22 -3.01 14.02
CA ARG A 47 -4.45 -2.65 13.34
C ARG A 47 -4.76 -1.16 13.52
N GLY A 48 -4.96 -0.47 12.42
CA GLY A 48 -5.39 0.92 12.41
C GLY A 48 -5.46 1.47 11.01
N GLU A 49 -6.15 2.60 10.86
CA GLU A 49 -6.25 3.29 9.58
C GLU A 49 -4.89 3.86 9.17
N ARG A 50 -4.53 3.64 7.91
CA ARG A 50 -3.30 4.14 7.31
C ARG A 50 -3.58 4.87 6.00
N LEU A 51 -2.80 5.91 5.79
CA LEU A 51 -2.61 6.53 4.48
C LEU A 51 -1.37 5.90 3.85
N VAL A 52 -1.57 5.14 2.78
CA VAL A 52 -0.50 4.55 1.98
C VAL A 52 -0.35 5.32 0.69
N ILE A 53 0.86 5.76 0.39
CA ILE A 53 1.18 6.50 -0.83
C ILE A 53 2.31 5.76 -1.54
N LYS A 54 2.07 5.40 -2.80
CA LYS A 54 3.11 5.04 -3.77
C LYS A 54 3.28 6.21 -4.72
N LYS A 55 4.49 6.73 -4.86
CA LYS A 55 4.84 7.81 -5.80
C LYS A 55 5.19 7.27 -7.19
N GLN A 56 5.24 8.15 -8.19
CA GLN A 56 5.60 7.79 -9.57
C GLN A 56 6.98 7.10 -9.67
N ASP A 57 7.93 7.49 -8.82
CA ASP A 57 9.29 6.92 -8.70
C ASP A 57 9.37 5.63 -7.86
N THR A 58 8.23 5.02 -7.51
CA THR A 58 8.06 3.82 -6.68
C THR A 58 8.25 4.01 -5.18
N ALA A 59 8.67 5.19 -4.71
CA ALA A 59 8.79 5.45 -3.28
C ALA A 59 7.43 5.19 -2.59
N THR A 60 7.46 4.38 -1.53
CA THR A 60 6.26 3.94 -0.82
C THR A 60 6.30 4.41 0.62
N LEU A 61 5.21 5.01 1.08
CA LEU A 61 5.08 5.67 2.38
C LEU A 61 3.82 5.16 3.06
N VAL A 62 3.90 4.87 4.35
CA VAL A 62 2.76 4.52 5.21
C VAL A 62 2.69 5.50 6.36
N HIS A 63 1.61 6.26 6.44
CA HIS A 63 1.33 7.23 7.49
C HIS A 63 0.20 6.75 8.41
N GLY A 64 0.24 7.20 9.66
CA GLY A 64 -0.93 7.21 10.54
C GLY A 64 -1.62 8.58 10.51
N PRO A 65 -2.65 8.79 11.35
CA PRO A 65 -3.42 10.05 11.37
C PRO A 65 -2.63 11.24 11.93
N GLU A 66 -1.53 10.99 12.62
CA GLU A 66 -0.73 12.01 13.30
C GLU A 66 0.75 11.92 12.88
N ASN A 67 1.44 13.06 13.03
CA ASN A 67 2.84 13.31 12.69
C ASN A 67 3.11 13.42 11.19
N TYR A 68 4.11 14.25 10.85
CA TYR A 68 4.51 14.51 9.47
C TYR A 68 5.37 13.39 8.88
N GLN A 69 5.99 12.55 9.71
CA GLN A 69 6.87 11.47 9.27
C GLN A 69 6.07 10.19 8.98
N PRO A 70 6.44 9.42 7.93
CA PRO A 70 5.87 8.10 7.71
C PRO A 70 6.25 7.16 8.85
N LYS A 71 5.31 6.28 9.24
CA LYS A 71 5.59 5.19 10.19
C LYS A 71 6.40 4.06 9.54
N ASN A 72 6.24 3.89 8.23
CA ASN A 72 7.02 2.95 7.43
C ASN A 72 7.25 3.54 6.05
N TRP A 73 8.43 3.33 5.47
CA TRP A 73 8.74 3.83 4.14
C TRP A 73 9.82 3.00 3.44
N GLN A 74 9.71 2.92 2.11
CA GLN A 74 10.77 2.46 1.24
C GLN A 74 11.08 3.54 0.19
N PRO A 75 12.35 3.91 0.00
CA PRO A 75 12.73 4.94 -0.98
C PRO A 75 12.46 4.47 -2.41
N GLU A 76 12.56 3.17 -2.64
CA GLU A 76 12.43 2.52 -3.93
C GLU A 76 11.84 1.13 -3.70
N VAL A 77 11.00 0.69 -4.62
CA VAL A 77 10.36 -0.63 -4.61
C VAL A 77 10.58 -1.25 -5.99
N ASP A 78 11.26 -2.39 -6.01
CA ASP A 78 11.56 -3.12 -7.25
C ASP A 78 10.33 -3.86 -7.79
N SER A 79 9.44 -4.30 -6.91
CA SER A 79 8.23 -5.01 -7.31
C SER A 79 7.09 -4.85 -6.31
N PHE A 80 5.87 -4.75 -6.87
CA PHE A 80 4.62 -4.82 -6.12
C PHE A 80 3.85 -6.09 -6.47
N ASN A 81 3.30 -6.73 -5.45
CA ASN A 81 2.33 -7.82 -5.56
C ASN A 81 1.06 -7.47 -4.80
N VAL A 82 -0.10 -7.77 -5.38
CA VAL A 82 -1.39 -7.56 -4.72
C VAL A 82 -2.20 -8.83 -4.80
N GLU A 83 -2.59 -9.35 -3.65
CA GLU A 83 -3.36 -10.59 -3.53
C GLU A 83 -4.56 -10.38 -2.62
N THR A 84 -5.49 -11.33 -2.64
CA THR A 84 -6.57 -11.37 -1.66
C THR A 84 -6.60 -12.74 -1.01
N GLU A 85 -6.64 -12.76 0.31
CA GLU A 85 -6.64 -13.98 1.11
C GLU A 85 -7.76 -13.95 2.14
N ASN A 86 -8.25 -15.12 2.55
CA ASN A 86 -9.15 -15.22 3.70
C ASN A 86 -8.33 -15.57 4.95
N ILE A 87 -8.33 -14.69 5.94
CA ILE A 87 -7.61 -14.86 7.21
C ILE A 87 -8.66 -14.84 8.31
N GLU A 88 -8.72 -15.89 9.13
CA GLU A 88 -9.68 -16.02 10.24
C GLU A 88 -11.17 -15.89 9.82
N GLY A 89 -11.48 -16.16 8.54
CA GLY A 89 -12.83 -16.06 7.99
C GLY A 89 -13.17 -14.71 7.38
N GLU A 90 -12.26 -13.73 7.45
CA GLU A 90 -12.40 -12.41 6.86
C GLU A 90 -11.51 -12.28 5.62
N ARG A 91 -11.99 -11.57 4.61
CA ARG A 91 -11.23 -11.36 3.37
C ARG A 91 -10.33 -10.15 3.56
N HIS A 92 -9.06 -10.29 3.21
CA HIS A 92 -8.07 -9.22 3.22
C HIS A 92 -7.50 -8.99 1.82
N LEU A 93 -7.08 -7.75 1.55
CA LEU A 93 -6.21 -7.42 0.43
C LEU A 93 -4.78 -7.26 0.97
N ILE A 94 -3.85 -8.04 0.42
CA ILE A 94 -2.45 -8.01 0.78
C ILE A 94 -1.69 -7.27 -0.31
N LEU A 95 -1.06 -6.16 0.04
CA LEU A 95 -0.14 -5.42 -0.81
C LEU A 95 1.28 -5.65 -0.29
N GLU A 96 2.12 -6.27 -1.11
CA GLU A 96 3.54 -6.46 -0.83
C GLU A 96 4.37 -5.51 -1.71
N ALA A 97 5.23 -4.71 -1.07
CA ALA A 97 6.21 -3.86 -1.72
C ALA A 97 7.62 -4.38 -1.38
N LYS A 98 8.32 -4.93 -2.38
CA LYS A 98 9.64 -5.56 -2.22
C LYS A 98 10.75 -4.72 -2.84
N ARG A 99 11.83 -4.56 -2.09
CA ARG A 99 13.12 -4.04 -2.52
C ARG A 99 14.18 -5.14 -2.40
N THR A 100 15.14 -5.15 -3.30
CA THR A 100 16.12 -6.22 -3.47
C THR A 100 17.53 -5.83 -3.04
N ASN A 101 17.84 -4.52 -3.00
CA ASN A 101 19.14 -4.03 -2.53
C ASN A 101 19.01 -2.77 -1.64
N PRO A 102 19.07 -2.91 -0.31
CA PRO A 102 19.06 -4.17 0.44
C PRO A 102 17.71 -4.90 0.30
N GLU A 103 17.67 -6.19 0.64
CA GLU A 103 16.42 -6.95 0.67
C GLU A 103 15.50 -6.42 1.78
N GLU A 104 14.37 -5.86 1.38
CA GLU A 104 13.36 -5.28 2.27
C GLU A 104 11.96 -5.58 1.72
N VAL A 105 11.03 -5.90 2.60
CA VAL A 105 9.63 -6.17 2.27
C VAL A 105 8.74 -5.39 3.23
N VAL A 106 7.82 -4.60 2.67
CA VAL A 106 6.67 -4.03 3.38
C VAL A 106 5.42 -4.75 2.91
N GLU A 107 4.77 -5.47 3.81
CA GLU A 107 3.49 -6.13 3.60
C GLU A 107 2.40 -5.33 4.33
N ILE A 108 1.35 -4.95 3.60
CA ILE A 108 0.20 -4.21 4.11
C ILE A 108 -1.05 -5.07 3.90
N ARG A 109 -1.74 -5.42 4.99
CA ARG A 109 -2.95 -6.24 4.95
C ARG A 109 -4.16 -5.39 5.26
N PHE A 110 -4.91 -5.01 4.23
CA PHE A 110 -6.13 -4.25 4.35
C PHE A 110 -7.31 -5.16 4.71
N GLU A 111 -8.01 -4.81 5.78
CA GLU A 111 -9.35 -5.33 6.12
C GLU A 111 -10.41 -4.55 5.35
N GLU A 112 -10.27 -3.21 5.33
CA GLU A 112 -11.19 -2.29 4.68
C GLU A 112 -10.38 -1.24 3.91
N ILE A 113 -10.94 -0.76 2.79
CA ILE A 113 -10.36 0.31 1.99
C ILE A 113 -11.45 1.38 1.81
N ASP A 114 -11.18 2.58 2.29
CA ASP A 114 -12.12 3.71 2.22
C ASP A 114 -11.92 4.52 0.94
N LEU A 115 -10.69 4.57 0.43
CA LEU A 115 -10.33 5.39 -0.72
C LEU A 115 -9.17 4.77 -1.49
N VAL A 116 -9.29 4.71 -2.82
CA VAL A 116 -8.16 4.54 -3.73
C VAL A 116 -8.16 5.68 -4.75
N THR A 117 -7.04 6.35 -4.92
CA THR A 117 -6.85 7.31 -6.03
C THR A 117 -5.64 6.91 -6.86
N VAL A 118 -5.74 7.16 -8.16
CA VAL A 118 -4.64 6.98 -9.11
C VAL A 118 -4.51 8.23 -9.95
N ASP A 119 -3.32 8.83 -9.95
CA ASP A 119 -3.03 10.06 -10.65
C ASP A 119 -1.65 10.04 -11.29
N LYS A 120 -1.53 10.70 -12.44
CA LYS A 120 -0.23 11.05 -13.03
C LYS A 120 0.01 12.53 -12.77
N LEU A 121 0.91 12.81 -11.85
CA LEU A 121 1.33 14.15 -11.49
C LEU A 121 2.37 14.64 -12.50
N VAL A 122 2.40 15.97 -12.67
CA VAL A 122 3.36 16.70 -13.48
C VAL A 122 4.03 17.73 -12.59
N ASP A 123 5.30 18.00 -12.86
CA ASP A 123 6.04 19.13 -12.27
C ASP A 123 5.84 20.38 -13.14
#